data_AF-A0A960QGA8-F1
#
_entry.id   AF-A0A960QGA8-F1
#
_cell.length_a   1.000
_cell.length_b   1.000
_cell.length_c   1.000
_cell.angle_alpha   90.00
_cell.angle_beta   90.00
_cell.angle_gamma   90.00
#
_symmetry.space_group_name_H-M   'P 1'
#
loop_
_entity.id
_entity.type
_entity.pdbx_description
1 polymer ?
#
loop_
_entity_poly.entity_id
_entity_poly.type
_entity_poly.pdbx_seq_one_letter_code
_entity_poly.pdbx_strand_id
1 'polypeptide(L)'
;MKRRSFTLLLIPPATYLASYLYLAFFHHKFWLWNTVVHESGRLTLLETSLYASHFLGHIPTLVVIALLFSTWFKLLSKEGGGWSWNWFGVSLAFTAVCFAGSVAWFGLQDTLGYVTLSKQSEVRNASGGSYLLHLPSTLSLTILIPLFIAFAQVVVGQRPQWHARHLKTLAAIIAAAIVFAIIVAPSSFLFSLHDPRYLAHSVRELATFPLTYFPIPIAFWLARRAGGEAIDLQAKRGLAILAILSVLLLIYQVTIPLGSGINSLAQHPSFSPGPLPVSYLLASHYFEHILDTLFFTAVCFTLIPPRGVNN
;
A
#
# COMPACT_ATOMS: atom_id res chain seq x y z
N MET A 1 -1.19 -13.93 -22.55
CA MET A 1 -0.35 -13.49 -21.40
C MET A 1 0.90 -14.38 -21.35
N LYS A 2 2.12 -13.85 -21.19
CA LYS A 2 3.31 -14.71 -21.01
C LYS A 2 3.17 -15.48 -19.69
N ARG A 3 3.48 -16.78 -19.68
CA ARG A 3 3.34 -17.68 -18.50
C ARG A 3 3.97 -17.11 -17.22
N ARG A 4 5.06 -16.34 -17.34
CA ARG A 4 5.77 -15.69 -16.20
C ARG A 4 5.02 -14.50 -15.58
N SER A 5 4.23 -13.77 -16.35
CA SER A 5 3.41 -12.67 -15.80
C SER A 5 2.26 -13.19 -14.95
N PHE A 6 1.80 -14.43 -15.20
CA PHE A 6 0.74 -15.07 -14.40
C PHE A 6 1.21 -15.37 -12.97
N THR A 7 2.50 -15.65 -12.77
CA THR A 7 3.07 -15.90 -11.44
C THR A 7 2.91 -14.69 -10.51
N LEU A 8 2.95 -13.46 -11.05
CA LEU A 8 2.73 -12.25 -10.26
C LEU A 8 1.29 -12.15 -9.72
N LEU A 9 0.29 -12.67 -10.45
CA LEU A 9 -1.10 -12.72 -9.99
C LEU A 9 -1.30 -13.70 -8.83
N LEU A 10 -0.39 -14.66 -8.65
CA LEU A 10 -0.45 -15.63 -7.56
C LEU A 10 0.14 -15.09 -6.25
N ILE A 11 0.90 -13.99 -6.28
CA ILE A 11 1.54 -13.46 -5.08
C ILE A 11 0.49 -13.00 -4.05
N PRO A 12 -0.49 -12.12 -4.37
CA PRO A 12 -1.48 -11.71 -3.38
C PRO A 12 -2.28 -12.87 -2.77
N PRO A 13 -2.91 -13.78 -3.54
CA PRO A 13 -3.67 -14.88 -2.93
C PRO A 13 -2.80 -15.85 -2.13
N ALA A 14 -1.54 -16.09 -2.54
CA ALA A 14 -0.60 -16.89 -1.75
C ALA A 14 -0.26 -16.21 -0.42
N THR A 15 -0.04 -14.89 -0.44
CA THR A 15 0.21 -14.10 0.77
C THR A 15 -1.00 -14.14 1.71
N TYR A 16 -2.22 -13.89 1.21
CA TYR A 16 -3.44 -13.98 2.02
C TYR A 16 -3.64 -15.38 2.61
N LEU A 17 -3.41 -16.43 1.83
CA LEU A 17 -3.51 -17.81 2.31
C LEU A 17 -2.47 -18.11 3.40
N ALA A 18 -1.21 -17.72 3.19
CA ALA A 18 -0.15 -17.91 4.17
C ALA A 18 -0.46 -17.16 5.48
N SER A 19 -0.94 -15.92 5.39
CA SER A 19 -1.38 -15.13 6.55
C SER A 19 -2.58 -15.75 7.25
N TYR A 20 -3.56 -16.25 6.51
CA TYR A 20 -4.71 -16.97 7.09
C TYR A 20 -4.25 -18.21 7.86
N LEU A 21 -3.42 -19.06 7.23
CA LEU A 21 -2.91 -20.30 7.84
C LEU A 21 -2.08 -20.01 9.09
N TYR A 22 -1.25 -18.96 9.06
CA TYR A 22 -0.50 -18.51 10.22
C TYR A 22 -1.44 -18.09 11.37
N LEU A 23 -2.45 -17.25 11.09
CA LEU A 23 -3.42 -16.83 12.11
C LEU A 23 -4.24 -18.02 12.63
N ALA A 24 -4.60 -18.96 11.75
CA ALA A 24 -5.38 -20.15 12.10
C ALA A 24 -4.60 -21.06 13.05
N PHE A 25 -3.31 -21.23 12.77
CA PHE A 25 -2.38 -21.91 13.66
C PHE A 25 -2.25 -21.19 15.01
N PHE A 26 -2.05 -19.86 14.99
CA PHE A 26 -1.90 -19.06 16.22
C PHE A 26 -3.13 -19.13 17.13
N HIS A 27 -4.34 -19.08 16.56
CA HIS A 27 -5.60 -19.13 17.30
C HIS A 27 -6.10 -20.55 17.57
N HIS A 28 -5.38 -21.59 17.12
CA HIS A 28 -5.80 -23.00 17.15
C HIS A 28 -7.22 -23.23 16.58
N LYS A 29 -7.56 -22.51 15.49
CA LYS A 29 -8.88 -22.53 14.86
C LYS A 29 -8.76 -22.52 13.35
N PHE A 30 -9.49 -23.41 12.68
CA PHE A 30 -9.53 -23.43 11.21
C PHE A 30 -10.43 -22.33 10.62
N TRP A 31 -11.51 -21.96 11.32
CA TRP A 31 -12.50 -20.98 10.87
C TRP A 31 -12.37 -19.68 11.67
N LEU A 32 -11.73 -18.67 11.06
CA LEU A 32 -11.36 -17.43 11.75
C LEU A 32 -12.31 -16.24 11.54
N TRP A 33 -13.30 -16.34 10.66
CA TRP A 33 -14.11 -15.18 10.24
C TRP A 33 -14.74 -14.41 11.41
N ASN A 34 -15.16 -15.12 12.47
CA ASN A 34 -15.74 -14.54 13.69
C ASN A 34 -14.74 -14.48 14.86
N THR A 35 -13.45 -14.73 14.62
CA THR A 35 -12.39 -14.64 15.63
C THR A 35 -11.78 -13.26 15.57
N VAL A 36 -11.63 -12.62 16.74
CA VAL A 36 -10.94 -11.32 16.87
C VAL A 36 -9.48 -11.52 16.50
N VAL A 37 -9.04 -10.84 15.44
CA VAL A 37 -7.65 -10.93 14.95
C VAL A 37 -6.94 -9.58 14.90
N HIS A 38 -7.67 -8.48 14.87
CA HIS A 38 -7.10 -7.15 14.72
C HIS A 38 -6.30 -6.73 15.95
N GLU A 39 -5.27 -5.91 15.75
CA GLU A 39 -4.38 -5.49 16.85
C GLU A 39 -5.10 -4.69 17.93
N SER A 40 -6.24 -4.07 17.60
CA SER A 40 -7.09 -3.37 18.57
C SER A 40 -7.79 -4.30 19.57
N GLY A 41 -7.85 -5.61 19.29
CA GLY A 41 -8.62 -6.55 20.10
C GLY A 41 -10.12 -6.43 19.95
N ARG A 42 -10.62 -5.71 18.92
CA ARG A 42 -12.05 -5.47 18.72
C ARG A 42 -12.62 -6.13 17.47
N LEU A 43 -11.88 -6.10 16.36
CA LEU A 43 -12.40 -6.55 15.07
C LEU A 43 -12.08 -8.03 14.82
N THR A 44 -13.10 -8.74 14.36
CA THR A 44 -12.98 -10.10 13.81
C THR A 44 -12.23 -10.11 12.48
N LEU A 45 -11.82 -11.29 11.98
CA LEU A 45 -11.18 -11.38 10.67
C LEU A 45 -12.09 -10.85 9.54
N LEU A 46 -13.39 -11.13 9.60
CA LEU A 46 -14.34 -10.62 8.61
C LEU A 46 -14.40 -9.09 8.64
N GLU A 47 -14.56 -8.51 9.83
CA GLU A 47 -14.62 -7.05 10.00
C GLU A 47 -13.28 -6.38 9.64
N THR A 48 -12.15 -7.00 9.98
CA THR A 48 -10.81 -6.56 9.57
C THR A 48 -10.68 -6.57 8.05
N SER A 49 -11.19 -7.61 7.38
CA SER A 49 -11.13 -7.75 5.91
C SER A 49 -12.03 -6.74 5.19
N LEU A 50 -13.13 -6.36 5.84
CA LEU A 50 -14.13 -5.43 5.32
C LEU A 50 -14.12 -4.11 6.09
N TYR A 51 -12.93 -3.67 6.53
CA TYR A 51 -12.78 -2.49 7.38
C TYR A 51 -12.94 -1.19 6.58
N ALA A 52 -14.19 -0.94 6.15
CA ALA A 52 -14.51 0.05 5.14
C ALA A 52 -14.25 1.50 5.61
N SER A 53 -14.49 1.82 6.88
CA SER A 53 -14.22 3.16 7.39
C SER A 53 -12.72 3.49 7.36
N HIS A 54 -11.88 2.52 7.74
CA HIS A 54 -10.43 2.63 7.65
C HIS A 54 -9.95 2.84 6.21
N PHE A 55 -10.42 2.01 5.27
CA PHE A 55 -10.16 2.17 3.83
C PHE A 55 -10.47 3.59 3.32
N LEU A 56 -11.62 4.17 3.71
CA LEU A 56 -12.00 5.52 3.25
C LEU A 56 -10.99 6.58 3.70
N GLY A 57 -10.40 6.43 4.89
CA GLY A 57 -9.33 7.30 5.37
C GLY A 57 -8.02 7.14 4.59
N HIS A 58 -7.85 6.04 3.84
CA HIS A 58 -6.64 5.74 3.06
C HIS A 58 -6.72 6.22 1.63
N ILE A 59 -7.91 6.56 1.12
CA ILE A 59 -8.11 6.96 -0.27
C ILE A 59 -7.08 8.02 -0.73
N PRO A 60 -6.79 9.10 0.02
CA PRO A 60 -5.78 10.08 -0.40
C PRO A 60 -4.39 9.46 -0.56
N THR A 61 -3.97 8.63 0.39
CA THR A 61 -2.70 7.88 0.35
C THR A 61 -2.66 6.93 -0.85
N LEU A 62 -3.71 6.14 -1.06
CA LEU A 62 -3.79 5.15 -2.14
C LEU A 62 -3.73 5.81 -3.52
N VAL A 63 -4.37 6.97 -3.69
CA VAL A 63 -4.29 7.76 -4.92
C VAL A 63 -2.85 8.24 -5.16
N VAL A 64 -2.17 8.77 -4.14
CA VAL A 64 -0.76 9.17 -4.25
C VAL A 64 0.12 7.98 -4.63
N ILE A 65 0.00 6.84 -3.93
CA ILE A 65 0.79 5.63 -4.22
C ILE A 65 0.50 5.14 -5.65
N ALA A 66 -0.76 5.13 -6.10
CA ALA A 66 -1.12 4.71 -7.46
C ALA A 66 -0.55 5.64 -8.54
N LEU A 67 -0.53 6.95 -8.29
CA LEU A 67 0.10 7.94 -9.16
C LEU A 67 1.62 7.75 -9.22
N LEU A 68 2.27 7.57 -8.08
CA LEU A 68 3.71 7.28 -7.98
C LEU A 68 4.04 5.99 -8.74
N PHE A 69 3.29 4.92 -8.47
CA PHE A 69 3.46 3.61 -9.07
C PHE A 69 3.31 3.63 -10.59
N SER A 70 2.22 4.23 -11.08
CA SER A 70 1.95 4.33 -12.52
C SER A 70 2.99 5.22 -13.21
N THR A 71 3.42 6.30 -12.57
CA THR A 71 4.46 7.20 -13.12
C THR A 71 5.82 6.52 -13.19
N TRP A 72 6.24 5.83 -12.13
CA TRP A 72 7.46 5.03 -12.14
C TRP A 72 7.43 3.92 -13.18
N PHE A 73 6.29 3.25 -13.35
CA PHE A 73 6.14 2.24 -14.38
C PHE A 73 6.33 2.82 -15.78
N LYS A 74 5.75 4.01 -16.04
CA LYS A 74 5.95 4.74 -17.30
C LYS A 74 7.40 5.21 -17.49
N LEU A 75 8.08 5.63 -16.42
CA LEU A 75 9.51 5.99 -16.43
C LEU A 75 10.40 4.80 -16.80
N LEU A 76 10.03 3.58 -16.39
CA LEU A 76 10.83 2.35 -16.55
C LEU A 76 10.42 1.45 -17.73
N SER A 77 9.31 1.73 -18.43
CA SER A 77 8.71 0.79 -19.39
C SER A 77 8.38 1.35 -20.79
N LYS A 78 8.70 2.62 -21.09
CA LYS A 78 8.30 3.29 -22.35
C LYS A 78 6.81 3.15 -22.69
N GLU A 79 5.95 3.05 -21.68
CA GLU A 79 4.51 2.85 -21.92
C GLU A 79 3.80 4.18 -22.13
N GLY A 80 2.87 4.18 -23.08
CA GLY A 80 1.93 5.28 -23.29
C GLY A 80 0.99 5.41 -22.08
N GLY A 81 0.59 6.64 -21.75
CA GLY A 81 -0.53 6.85 -20.84
C GLY A 81 -1.85 6.71 -21.57
N GLY A 82 -2.90 6.40 -20.82
CA GLY A 82 -4.29 6.50 -21.28
C GLY A 82 -5.16 6.62 -20.05
N TRP A 83 -6.21 7.44 -20.14
CA TRP A 83 -7.24 7.50 -19.10
C TRP A 83 -8.35 6.53 -19.49
N SER A 84 -8.80 5.68 -18.56
CA SER A 84 -10.00 4.86 -18.77
C SER A 84 -11.13 5.34 -17.87
N TRP A 85 -12.19 5.85 -18.50
CA TRP A 85 -13.41 6.25 -17.81
C TRP A 85 -14.14 5.05 -17.18
N ASN A 86 -14.03 3.87 -17.78
CA ASN A 86 -14.61 2.65 -17.23
C ASN A 86 -13.99 2.29 -15.88
N TRP A 87 -12.66 2.27 -15.80
CA TRP A 87 -11.97 1.99 -14.54
C TRP A 87 -12.13 3.11 -13.52
N PHE A 88 -12.23 4.37 -13.96
CA PHE A 88 -12.58 5.48 -13.08
C PHE A 88 -13.98 5.28 -12.47
N GLY A 89 -14.95 4.88 -13.29
CA GLY A 89 -16.30 4.54 -12.85
C GLY A 89 -16.31 3.36 -11.86
N VAL A 90 -15.49 2.34 -12.10
CA VAL A 90 -15.31 1.20 -11.17
C VAL A 90 -14.73 1.68 -9.84
N SER A 91 -13.68 2.50 -9.85
CA SER A 91 -13.11 3.09 -8.62
C SER A 91 -14.13 3.93 -7.86
N LEU A 92 -14.93 4.74 -8.56
CA LEU A 92 -15.97 5.57 -7.94
C LEU A 92 -17.10 4.72 -7.34
N ALA A 93 -17.58 3.72 -8.07
CA ALA A 93 -18.61 2.80 -7.61
C ALA A 93 -18.14 1.99 -6.40
N PHE A 94 -16.89 1.51 -6.42
CA PHE A 94 -16.27 0.82 -5.29
C PHE A 94 -16.22 1.72 -4.05
N THR A 95 -15.75 2.97 -4.20
CA THR A 95 -15.73 3.94 -3.10
C THR A 95 -17.14 4.20 -2.55
N ALA A 96 -18.15 4.34 -3.42
CA ALA A 96 -19.53 4.54 -2.99
C ALA A 96 -20.09 3.34 -2.21
N VAL A 97 -19.81 2.11 -2.66
CA VAL A 97 -20.20 0.88 -1.95
C VAL A 97 -19.50 0.78 -0.59
N CYS A 98 -18.19 1.04 -0.53
CA CYS A 98 -17.46 1.07 0.73
C CYS A 98 -17.96 2.17 1.67
N PHE A 99 -18.32 3.35 1.15
CA PHE A 99 -18.93 4.41 1.95
C PHE A 99 -20.26 3.97 2.55
N ALA A 100 -21.16 3.42 1.74
CA ALA A 100 -22.44 2.91 2.22
C ALA A 100 -22.27 1.77 3.24
N GLY A 101 -21.38 0.81 2.96
CA GLY A 101 -21.04 -0.28 3.87
C GLY A 101 -20.43 0.22 5.18
N SER A 102 -19.57 1.24 5.11
CA SER A 102 -18.97 1.89 6.27
C SER A 102 -20.03 2.52 7.17
N VAL A 103 -20.97 3.27 6.59
CA VAL A 103 -22.08 3.88 7.35
C VAL A 103 -22.97 2.81 7.96
N ALA A 104 -23.27 1.74 7.23
CA ALA A 104 -24.14 0.67 7.71
C ALA A 104 -23.52 -0.14 8.86
N TRP A 105 -22.21 -0.40 8.83
CA TRP A 105 -21.54 -1.27 9.79
C TRP A 105 -20.86 -0.53 10.95
N PHE A 106 -20.24 0.61 10.67
CA PHE A 106 -19.45 1.38 11.65
C PHE A 106 -20.13 2.71 12.05
N GLY A 107 -21.18 3.11 11.34
CA GLY A 107 -21.93 4.33 11.61
C GLY A 107 -21.39 5.56 10.86
N LEU A 108 -22.27 6.57 10.72
CA LEU A 108 -21.94 7.79 9.98
C LEU A 108 -20.80 8.60 10.62
N GLN A 109 -20.78 8.70 11.95
CA GLN A 109 -19.75 9.48 12.65
C GLN A 109 -18.35 8.89 12.46
N ASP A 110 -18.21 7.57 12.57
CA ASP A 110 -16.94 6.87 12.34
C ASP A 110 -16.46 7.08 10.90
N THR A 111 -17.37 6.87 9.95
CA THR A 111 -17.14 7.05 8.51
C THR A 111 -16.65 8.47 8.19
N LEU A 112 -17.36 9.49 8.67
CA LEU A 112 -16.98 10.88 8.46
C LEU A 112 -15.66 11.22 9.16
N GLY A 113 -15.36 10.60 10.31
CA GLY A 113 -14.09 10.78 11.00
C GLY A 113 -12.88 10.40 10.13
N TYR A 114 -12.97 9.27 9.43
CA TYR A 114 -11.93 8.84 8.49
C TYR A 114 -11.90 9.67 7.21
N VAL A 115 -13.05 9.93 6.60
CA VAL A 115 -13.13 10.73 5.35
C VAL A 115 -12.59 12.15 5.54
N THR A 116 -12.85 12.76 6.70
CA THR A 116 -12.36 14.10 7.04
C THR A 116 -10.93 14.12 7.58
N LEU A 117 -10.27 12.96 7.65
CA LEU A 117 -8.93 12.80 8.21
C LEU A 117 -8.80 13.32 9.65
N SER A 118 -9.87 13.23 10.44
CA SER A 118 -9.82 13.52 11.88
C SER A 118 -9.51 12.27 12.71
N LYS A 119 -9.75 11.08 12.14
CA LYS A 119 -9.49 9.78 12.75
C LYS A 119 -8.26 9.10 12.15
N GLN A 120 -7.41 8.56 13.02
CA GLN A 120 -6.21 7.81 12.67
C GLN A 120 -6.40 6.30 12.85
N SER A 121 -7.11 5.89 13.90
CA SER A 121 -7.46 4.49 14.17
C SER A 121 -8.77 4.41 14.95
N GLU A 122 -9.32 3.21 15.17
CA GLU A 122 -10.57 2.99 15.93
C GLU A 122 -10.68 3.78 17.23
N VAL A 123 -9.55 3.93 17.91
CA VAL A 123 -9.43 4.48 19.26
C VAL A 123 -8.68 5.81 19.30
N ARG A 124 -8.20 6.33 18.16
CA ARG A 124 -7.37 7.53 18.13
C ARG A 124 -7.81 8.53 17.07
N ASN A 125 -8.11 9.73 17.55
CA ASN A 125 -8.20 10.93 16.72
C ASN A 125 -6.86 11.66 16.74
N ALA A 126 -6.40 12.08 15.57
CA ALA A 126 -5.15 12.82 15.42
C ALA A 126 -5.24 13.72 14.18
N SER A 127 -4.58 14.89 14.23
CA SER A 127 -4.50 15.80 13.10
C SER A 127 -3.87 15.12 11.89
N GLY A 128 -4.49 15.24 10.72
CA GLY A 128 -4.10 14.54 9.48
C GLY A 128 -4.52 13.08 9.40
N GLY A 129 -5.13 12.52 10.45
CA GLY A 129 -5.79 11.22 10.45
C GLY A 129 -4.92 10.08 9.93
N SER A 130 -5.53 9.16 9.19
CA SER A 130 -4.80 8.04 8.57
C SER A 130 -3.76 8.52 7.56
N TYR A 131 -4.03 9.60 6.81
CA TYR A 131 -3.07 10.10 5.81
C TYR A 131 -1.69 10.38 6.41
N LEU A 132 -1.64 11.05 7.57
CA LEU A 132 -0.37 11.34 8.23
C LEU A 132 0.30 10.07 8.77
N LEU A 133 -0.49 9.08 9.22
CA LEU A 133 0.04 7.77 9.64
C LEU A 133 0.79 7.06 8.52
N HIS A 134 0.29 7.16 7.29
CA HIS A 134 0.88 6.57 6.09
C HIS A 134 1.94 7.46 5.41
N LEU A 135 2.23 8.66 5.93
CA LEU A 135 3.16 9.56 5.28
C LEU A 135 4.58 8.96 5.19
N PRO A 136 5.17 8.38 6.25
CA PRO A 136 6.52 7.84 6.15
C PRO A 136 6.62 6.69 5.12
N SER A 137 5.62 5.81 5.05
CA SER A 137 5.61 4.73 4.06
C SER A 137 5.42 5.26 2.65
N THR A 138 4.54 6.25 2.45
CA THR A 138 4.32 6.88 1.14
C THR A 138 5.61 7.51 0.59
N LEU A 139 6.35 8.23 1.43
CA LEU A 139 7.66 8.80 1.06
C LEU A 139 8.68 7.70 0.74
N SER A 140 8.67 6.62 1.51
CA SER A 140 9.57 5.48 1.30
C SER A 140 9.26 4.70 0.03
N LEU A 141 7.98 4.51 -0.26
CA LEU A 141 7.49 3.87 -1.47
C LEU A 141 7.88 4.66 -2.72
N THR A 142 8.03 5.98 -2.63
CA THR A 142 8.58 6.79 -3.74
C THR A 142 9.94 6.27 -4.21
N ILE A 143 10.75 5.71 -3.31
CA ILE A 143 12.08 5.15 -3.60
C ILE A 143 12.00 3.63 -3.87
N LEU A 144 11.15 2.91 -3.15
CA LEU A 144 11.05 1.44 -3.26
C LEU A 144 10.32 0.95 -4.51
N ILE A 145 9.25 1.64 -4.92
CA ILE A 145 8.43 1.29 -6.09
C ILE A 145 9.26 1.02 -7.36
N PRO A 146 10.20 1.90 -7.78
CA PRO A 146 10.97 1.66 -9.01
C PRO A 146 11.85 0.41 -8.90
N LEU A 147 12.34 0.06 -7.71
CA LEU A 147 13.10 -1.18 -7.48
C LEU A 147 12.20 -2.40 -7.67
N PHE A 148 10.98 -2.36 -7.13
CA PHE A 148 10.01 -3.44 -7.29
C PHE A 148 9.63 -3.64 -8.77
N ILE A 149 9.33 -2.54 -9.48
CA ILE A 149 9.01 -2.58 -10.91
C ILE A 149 10.17 -3.17 -11.72
N ALA A 150 11.39 -2.69 -11.48
CA ALA A 150 12.58 -3.18 -12.16
C ALA A 150 12.83 -4.68 -11.87
N PHE A 151 12.66 -5.11 -10.63
CA PHE A 151 12.75 -6.52 -10.24
C PHE A 151 11.70 -7.37 -10.98
N ALA A 152 10.43 -6.96 -10.95
CA ALA A 152 9.35 -7.67 -11.63
C ALA A 152 9.58 -7.76 -13.15
N GLN A 153 10.06 -6.69 -13.78
CA GLN A 153 10.48 -6.69 -15.18
C GLN A 153 11.56 -7.74 -15.43
N VAL A 154 12.64 -7.75 -14.65
CA VAL A 154 13.75 -8.71 -14.79
C VAL A 154 13.26 -10.15 -14.65
N VAL A 155 12.42 -10.44 -13.64
CA VAL A 155 11.85 -11.78 -13.40
C VAL A 155 11.05 -12.29 -14.62
N VAL A 156 10.26 -11.42 -15.26
CA VAL A 156 9.49 -11.80 -16.47
C VAL A 156 10.30 -11.72 -17.77
N GLY A 157 11.62 -11.49 -17.69
CA GLY A 157 12.52 -11.40 -18.85
C GLY A 157 12.42 -10.09 -19.63
N GLN A 158 11.98 -9.02 -18.97
CA GLN A 158 12.01 -7.65 -19.49
C GLN A 158 13.12 -6.86 -18.81
N ARG A 159 13.54 -5.77 -19.44
CA ARG A 159 14.61 -4.91 -18.94
C ARG A 159 14.07 -3.50 -18.66
N PRO A 160 14.39 -2.89 -17.51
CA PRO A 160 14.05 -1.50 -17.24
C PRO A 160 14.74 -0.57 -18.24
N GLN A 161 13.98 0.41 -18.73
CA GLN A 161 14.45 1.45 -19.66
C GLN A 161 14.10 2.81 -19.07
N TRP A 162 15.07 3.71 -18.92
CA TRP A 162 14.84 5.01 -18.31
C TRP A 162 14.29 6.02 -19.32
N HIS A 163 13.17 6.67 -18.98
CA HIS A 163 12.54 7.68 -19.82
C HIS A 163 12.26 8.95 -19.02
N ALA A 164 13.16 9.93 -19.08
CA ALA A 164 13.08 11.17 -18.30
C ALA A 164 11.80 12.01 -18.48
N ARG A 165 10.96 11.72 -19.50
CA ARG A 165 9.76 12.50 -19.84
C ARG A 165 8.77 12.68 -18.69
N HIS A 166 8.71 11.74 -17.75
CA HIS A 166 7.76 11.78 -16.63
C HIS A 166 8.38 12.24 -15.31
N LEU A 167 9.64 12.71 -15.30
CA LEU A 167 10.29 13.18 -14.07
C LEU A 167 9.59 14.40 -13.48
N LYS A 168 9.10 15.33 -14.33
CA LYS A 168 8.33 16.49 -13.88
C LYS A 168 7.01 16.07 -13.23
N THR A 169 6.32 15.09 -13.81
CA THR A 169 5.09 14.52 -13.25
C THR A 169 5.35 13.86 -11.91
N LEU A 170 6.44 13.07 -11.80
CA LEU A 170 6.85 12.44 -10.56
C LEU A 170 7.12 13.49 -9.47
N ALA A 171 7.90 14.54 -9.79
CA ALA A 171 8.20 15.63 -8.86
C ALA A 171 6.93 16.37 -8.43
N ALA A 172 5.98 16.61 -9.33
CA ALA A 172 4.71 17.25 -9.03
C ALA A 172 3.84 16.40 -8.09
N ILE A 173 3.80 15.07 -8.28
CA ILE A 173 3.07 14.15 -7.38
C ILE A 173 3.67 14.18 -5.97
N ILE A 174 5.00 14.10 -5.86
CA ILE A 174 5.71 14.16 -4.58
C ILE A 174 5.44 15.50 -3.87
N ALA A 175 5.57 16.61 -4.60
CA ALA A 175 5.30 17.94 -4.07
C ALA A 175 3.84 18.08 -3.61
N ALA A 176 2.88 17.61 -4.40
CA ALA A 176 1.47 17.63 -4.03
C ALA A 176 1.17 16.81 -2.77
N ALA A 177 1.77 15.63 -2.63
CA ALA A 177 1.62 14.78 -1.44
C ALA A 177 2.18 15.46 -0.18
N ILE A 178 3.35 16.10 -0.28
CA ILE A 178 3.97 16.85 0.83
C ILE A 178 3.13 18.09 1.19
N VAL A 179 2.71 18.87 0.20
CA VAL A 179 1.87 20.05 0.42
C VAL A 179 0.54 19.66 1.06
N PHE A 180 -0.09 18.59 0.59
CA PHE A 180 -1.31 18.07 1.19
C PHE A 180 -1.08 17.66 2.65
N ALA A 181 0.02 16.97 2.96
CA ALA A 181 0.39 16.62 4.34
C ALA A 181 0.53 17.85 5.25
N ILE A 182 1.17 18.90 4.76
CA ILE A 182 1.34 20.17 5.48
C ILE A 182 0.00 20.86 5.71
N ILE A 183 -0.92 20.82 4.73
CA ILE A 183 -2.24 21.44 4.85
C ILE A 183 -3.10 20.70 5.90
N VAL A 184 -3.12 19.36 5.88
CA VAL A 184 -3.99 18.58 6.77
C VAL A 184 -3.43 18.42 8.18
N ALA A 185 -2.11 18.59 8.37
CA ALA A 185 -1.46 18.42 9.66
C ALA A 185 -0.19 19.30 9.83
N PRO A 186 -0.32 20.64 9.80
CA PRO A 186 0.83 21.54 9.75
C PRO A 186 1.78 21.38 10.94
N SER A 187 1.26 21.16 12.14
CA SER A 187 2.05 21.01 13.37
C SER A 187 2.60 19.59 13.60
N SER A 188 2.06 18.58 12.90
CA SER A 188 2.42 17.18 13.12
C SER A 188 3.19 16.55 11.96
N PHE A 189 3.35 17.27 10.84
CA PHE A 189 4.09 16.81 9.67
C PHE A 189 5.51 16.31 10.01
N LEU A 190 6.38 17.17 10.55
CA LEU A 190 7.75 16.77 10.88
C LEU A 190 7.81 15.72 11.98
N PHE A 191 6.90 15.81 12.95
CA PHE A 191 6.82 14.85 14.06
C PHE A 191 6.55 13.43 13.55
N SER A 192 5.65 13.27 12.58
CA SER A 192 5.30 11.97 12.00
C SER A 192 6.48 11.22 11.37
N LEU A 193 7.53 11.94 10.95
CA LEU A 193 8.73 11.37 10.32
C LEU A 193 9.75 10.83 11.33
N HIS A 194 9.56 11.10 12.61
CA HIS A 194 10.43 10.68 13.71
C HIS A 194 9.70 9.89 14.79
N ASP A 195 8.37 9.93 14.82
CA ASP A 195 7.58 9.22 15.81
C ASP A 195 7.71 7.68 15.62
N PRO A 196 8.15 6.93 16.65
CA PRO A 196 8.35 5.49 16.57
C PRO A 196 7.12 4.71 16.12
N ARG A 197 5.90 5.14 16.46
CA ARG A 197 4.65 4.48 16.05
C ARG A 197 4.39 4.65 14.56
N TYR A 198 4.63 5.85 14.03
CA TYR A 198 4.46 6.13 12.60
C TYR A 198 5.49 5.35 11.78
N LEU A 199 6.74 5.29 12.25
CA LEU A 199 7.79 4.51 11.60
C LEU A 199 7.53 2.99 11.69
N ALA A 200 7.05 2.49 12.83
CA ALA A 200 6.67 1.08 12.98
C ALA A 200 5.52 0.70 12.04
N HIS A 201 4.50 1.56 11.92
CA HIS A 201 3.42 1.36 10.96
C HIS A 201 3.98 1.34 9.52
N SER A 202 4.84 2.30 9.19
CA SER A 202 5.46 2.36 7.87
C SER A 202 6.25 1.11 7.50
N VAL A 203 6.98 0.50 8.45
CA VAL A 203 7.68 -0.78 8.21
C VAL A 203 6.68 -1.90 7.85
N ARG A 204 5.50 -1.95 8.49
CA ARG A 204 4.46 -2.94 8.15
C ARG A 204 3.95 -2.74 6.73
N GLU A 205 3.73 -1.50 6.33
CA GLU A 205 3.28 -1.18 4.97
C GLU A 205 4.33 -1.52 3.92
N LEU A 206 5.60 -1.20 4.18
CA LEU A 206 6.72 -1.56 3.29
C LEU A 206 6.90 -3.07 3.16
N ALA A 207 6.51 -3.84 4.18
CA ALA A 207 6.51 -5.30 4.14
C ALA A 207 5.28 -5.89 3.42
N THR A 208 4.12 -5.23 3.50
CA THR A 208 2.84 -5.79 3.03
C THR A 208 2.45 -5.32 1.63
N PHE A 209 2.54 -4.01 1.33
CA PHE A 209 2.05 -3.46 0.06
C PHE A 209 2.74 -4.03 -1.18
N PRO A 210 4.07 -4.30 -1.19
CA PRO A 210 4.71 -4.92 -2.36
C PRO A 210 4.18 -6.31 -2.69
N LEU A 211 3.57 -7.01 -1.73
CA LEU A 211 3.06 -8.36 -1.91
C LEU A 211 1.57 -8.39 -2.29
N THR A 212 0.81 -7.34 -2.01
CA THR A 212 -0.62 -7.28 -2.32
C THR A 212 -0.98 -6.26 -3.40
N TYR A 213 -0.47 -5.02 -3.30
CA TYR A 213 -0.89 -3.92 -4.18
C TYR A 213 -0.25 -4.03 -5.56
N PHE A 214 1.06 -4.18 -5.60
CA PHE A 214 1.85 -4.01 -6.82
C PHE A 214 1.78 -5.18 -7.81
N PRO A 215 1.67 -6.46 -7.38
CA PRO A 215 1.74 -7.58 -8.32
C PRO A 215 0.62 -7.58 -9.36
N ILE A 216 -0.61 -7.18 -8.99
CA ILE A 216 -1.76 -7.25 -9.89
C ILE A 216 -1.58 -6.29 -11.07
N PRO A 217 -1.42 -4.96 -10.90
CA PRO A 217 -1.32 -4.08 -12.05
C PRO A 217 -0.08 -4.36 -12.91
N ILE A 218 1.06 -4.69 -12.28
CA ILE A 218 2.29 -5.05 -12.99
C ILE A 218 2.10 -6.29 -13.85
N ALA A 219 1.40 -7.33 -13.37
CA ALA A 219 1.15 -8.53 -14.14
C ALA A 219 0.45 -8.20 -15.48
N PHE A 220 -0.59 -7.36 -15.42
CA PHE A 220 -1.33 -6.93 -16.60
C PHE A 220 -0.51 -6.03 -17.51
N TRP A 221 0.29 -5.10 -16.96
CA TRP A 221 1.09 -4.21 -17.78
C TRP A 221 2.28 -4.90 -18.44
N LEU A 222 3.01 -5.75 -17.70
CA LEU A 222 4.14 -6.49 -18.24
C LEU A 222 3.71 -7.55 -19.26
N ALA A 223 2.50 -8.11 -19.12
CA ALA A 223 1.96 -9.03 -20.12
C ALA A 223 1.87 -8.43 -21.53
N ARG A 224 1.88 -7.09 -21.67
CA ARG A 224 1.76 -6.35 -22.95
C ARG A 224 3.06 -6.29 -23.75
N ARG A 225 4.21 -6.51 -23.11
CA ARG A 225 5.52 -6.18 -23.67
C ARG A 225 6.23 -7.40 -24.27
N ALA A 226 6.74 -7.21 -25.49
CA ALA A 226 7.76 -8.09 -26.06
C ALA A 226 9.04 -7.99 -25.20
N GLY A 227 9.88 -9.04 -25.21
CA GLY A 227 11.18 -8.96 -24.52
C GLY A 227 11.98 -7.79 -25.08
N GLY A 228 12.66 -7.03 -24.21
CA GLY A 228 13.36 -5.81 -24.58
C GLY A 228 14.88 -5.92 -24.41
N GLU A 229 15.58 -5.02 -25.11
CA GLU A 229 17.03 -4.82 -25.21
C GLU A 229 17.77 -4.72 -23.84
N ALA A 230 19.10 -4.60 -23.88
CA ALA A 230 19.93 -4.46 -22.68
C ALA A 230 19.48 -3.31 -21.75
N ILE A 231 19.67 -3.48 -20.44
CA ILE A 231 19.37 -2.43 -19.46
C ILE A 231 20.29 -1.23 -19.72
N ASP A 232 19.70 -0.04 -19.89
CA ASP A 232 20.41 1.23 -20.01
C ASP A 232 21.29 1.51 -18.77
N LEU A 233 22.51 1.99 -18.99
CA LEU A 233 23.46 2.36 -17.93
C LEU A 233 22.86 3.41 -16.98
N GLN A 234 22.06 4.35 -17.50
CA GLN A 234 21.39 5.35 -16.65
C GLN A 234 20.37 4.68 -15.71
N ALA A 235 19.56 3.76 -16.23
CA ALA A 235 18.63 2.97 -15.42
C ALA A 235 19.37 2.17 -14.33
N LYS A 236 20.51 1.53 -14.66
CA LYS A 236 21.33 0.80 -13.67
C LYS A 236 21.82 1.71 -12.54
N ARG A 237 22.40 2.86 -12.88
CA ARG A 237 22.93 3.82 -11.89
C ARG A 237 21.81 4.40 -11.02
N GLY A 238 20.71 4.81 -11.62
CA GLY A 238 19.54 5.33 -10.90
C GLY A 238 18.97 4.29 -9.93
N LEU A 239 18.75 3.05 -10.39
CA LEU A 239 18.27 1.97 -9.54
C LEU A 239 19.26 1.60 -8.43
N ALA A 240 20.57 1.65 -8.68
CA ALA A 240 21.57 1.40 -7.63
C ALA A 240 21.53 2.47 -6.53
N ILE A 241 21.42 3.75 -6.90
CA ILE A 241 21.27 4.85 -5.92
C ILE A 241 19.98 4.67 -5.12
N LEU A 242 18.86 4.39 -5.80
CA LEU A 242 17.57 4.17 -5.14
C LEU A 242 17.61 2.95 -4.21
N ALA A 243 18.35 1.90 -4.56
CA ALA A 243 18.54 0.73 -3.70
C ALA A 243 19.30 1.09 -2.42
N ILE A 244 20.39 1.85 -2.52
CA ILE A 244 21.15 2.32 -1.36
C ILE A 244 20.26 3.20 -0.46
N LEU A 245 19.55 4.16 -1.05
CA LEU A 245 18.64 5.04 -0.30
C LEU A 245 17.51 4.26 0.37
N SER A 246 16.95 3.24 -0.30
CA SER A 246 15.90 2.39 0.27
C SER A 246 16.42 1.60 1.47
N VAL A 247 17.64 1.06 1.40
CA VAL A 247 18.27 0.35 2.52
C VAL A 247 18.51 1.28 3.70
N LEU A 248 19.10 2.46 3.46
CA LEU A 248 19.35 3.44 4.53
C LEU A 248 18.05 3.90 5.19
N LEU A 249 17.00 4.14 4.40
CA LEU A 249 15.69 4.54 4.88
C LEU A 249 15.01 3.42 5.69
N LEU A 250 15.12 2.17 5.24
CA LEU A 250 14.59 1.03 5.99
C LEU A 250 15.34 0.84 7.32
N ILE A 251 16.67 0.96 7.33
CA ILE A 251 17.47 0.90 8.56
C ILE A 251 17.00 1.96 9.54
N TYR A 252 16.83 3.20 9.08
CA TYR A 252 16.31 4.29 9.90
C TYR A 252 14.95 3.97 10.51
N GLN A 253 14.00 3.49 9.69
CA GLN A 253 12.64 3.18 10.15
C GLN A 253 12.53 1.97 11.05
N VAL A 254 13.48 1.04 10.98
CA VAL A 254 13.53 -0.13 11.86
C VAL A 254 14.23 0.21 13.17
N THR A 255 15.30 1.01 13.12
CA THR A 255 16.14 1.30 14.29
C THR A 255 15.40 2.13 15.34
N ILE A 256 14.64 3.16 14.93
CA ILE A 256 13.93 4.03 15.86
C ILE A 256 12.86 3.26 16.67
N PRO A 257 11.92 2.52 16.05
CA PRO A 257 10.94 1.73 16.78
C PRO A 257 11.57 0.64 17.67
N LEU A 258 12.66 0.00 17.22
CA LEU A 258 13.38 -0.96 18.04
C LEU A 258 13.97 -0.30 19.29
N GLY A 259 14.58 0.88 19.15
CA GLY A 259 15.14 1.65 20.25
C GLY A 259 14.08 2.13 21.26
N SER A 260 12.84 2.35 20.81
CA SER A 260 11.71 2.71 21.67
C SER A 260 10.96 1.50 22.25
N GLY A 261 11.35 0.28 21.89
CA GLY A 261 10.68 -0.96 22.30
C GLY A 261 9.35 -1.19 21.57
N ILE A 262 9.38 -1.95 20.47
CA ILE A 262 8.20 -2.26 19.63
C ILE A 262 7.00 -2.77 20.44
N ASN A 263 7.26 -3.58 21.47
CA ASN A 263 6.21 -4.14 22.33
C ASN A 263 5.43 -3.08 23.11
N SER A 264 6.01 -1.90 23.36
CA SER A 264 5.33 -0.77 24.01
C SER A 264 4.48 0.06 23.06
N LEU A 265 4.71 -0.08 21.75
CA LEU A 265 3.99 0.64 20.69
C LEU A 265 2.76 -0.12 20.21
N ALA A 266 2.80 -1.45 20.29
CA ALA A 266 1.70 -2.34 19.92
C ALA A 266 0.62 -2.37 21.02
N GLN A 267 -0.63 -2.53 20.61
CA GLN A 267 -1.72 -2.75 21.56
C GLN A 267 -1.68 -4.19 22.10
N HIS A 268 -2.17 -4.38 23.32
CA HIS A 268 -2.23 -5.66 24.01
C HIS A 268 -3.68 -6.16 24.07
N PRO A 269 -4.16 -6.89 23.05
CA PRO A 269 -5.51 -7.40 23.07
C PRO A 269 -5.66 -8.53 24.10
N SER A 270 -6.85 -8.65 24.68
CA SER A 270 -7.15 -9.65 25.72
C SER A 270 -6.98 -11.10 25.28
N PHE A 271 -7.00 -11.38 23.98
CA PHE A 271 -6.78 -12.72 23.44
C PHE A 271 -5.31 -13.15 23.44
N SER A 272 -4.37 -12.23 23.72
CA SER A 272 -2.95 -12.53 23.79
C SER A 272 -2.43 -12.33 25.22
N PRO A 273 -1.79 -13.34 25.84
CA PRO A 273 -1.24 -13.23 27.19
C PRO A 273 -0.01 -12.31 27.28
N GLY A 274 0.49 -11.81 26.14
CA GLY A 274 1.63 -10.91 26.04
C GLY A 274 1.62 -10.09 24.75
N PRO A 275 2.73 -9.38 24.43
CA PRO A 275 2.87 -8.65 23.18
C PRO A 275 2.64 -9.55 21.97
N LEU A 276 1.90 -9.05 20.98
CA LEU A 276 1.72 -9.77 19.71
C LEU A 276 3.06 -9.85 18.98
N PRO A 277 3.44 -11.02 18.44
CA PRO A 277 4.66 -11.12 17.66
C PRO A 277 4.53 -10.32 16.35
N VAL A 278 5.65 -9.80 15.84
CA VAL A 278 5.68 -9.02 14.58
C VAL A 278 5.06 -9.78 13.41
N SER A 279 5.28 -11.10 13.33
CA SER A 279 4.64 -11.96 12.33
C SER A 279 3.12 -11.95 12.40
N TYR A 280 2.55 -11.86 13.60
CA TYR A 280 1.11 -11.73 13.79
C TYR A 280 0.61 -10.37 13.30
N LEU A 281 1.28 -9.29 13.72
CA LEU A 281 0.91 -7.93 13.29
C LEU A 281 0.96 -7.80 11.77
N LEU A 282 1.95 -8.41 11.10
CA LEU A 282 2.03 -8.43 9.65
C LEU A 282 0.92 -9.29 9.02
N ALA A 283 0.65 -10.47 9.58
CA ALA A 283 -0.37 -11.38 9.06
C ALA A 283 -1.78 -10.75 9.13
N SER A 284 -2.14 -10.10 10.24
CA SER A 284 -3.43 -9.40 10.35
C SER A 284 -3.51 -8.17 9.45
N HIS A 285 -2.41 -7.44 9.29
CA HIS A 285 -2.34 -6.22 8.47
C HIS A 285 -2.64 -6.48 6.99
N TYR A 286 -2.33 -7.66 6.45
CA TYR A 286 -2.75 -7.99 5.08
C TYR A 286 -4.27 -7.91 4.91
N PHE A 287 -5.03 -8.45 5.86
CA PHE A 287 -6.49 -8.45 5.81
C PHE A 287 -7.07 -7.04 5.95
N GLU A 288 -6.48 -6.22 6.83
CA GLU A 288 -6.86 -4.81 7.03
C GLU A 288 -6.84 -4.00 5.71
N HIS A 289 -5.95 -4.36 4.78
CA HIS A 289 -5.75 -3.66 3.51
C HIS A 289 -6.28 -4.42 2.27
N ILE A 290 -7.26 -5.32 2.43
CA ILE A 290 -7.90 -5.99 1.28
C ILE A 290 -8.60 -4.96 0.38
N LEU A 291 -9.42 -4.08 0.96
CA LEU A 291 -10.17 -3.07 0.20
C LEU A 291 -9.23 -2.09 -0.51
N ASP A 292 -8.15 -1.71 0.16
CA ASP A 292 -7.11 -0.85 -0.40
C ASP A 292 -6.47 -1.46 -1.65
N THR A 293 -6.18 -2.77 -1.62
CA THR A 293 -5.58 -3.50 -2.75
C THR A 293 -6.49 -3.45 -3.99
N LEU A 294 -7.80 -3.62 -3.79
CA LEU A 294 -8.80 -3.56 -4.87
C LEU A 294 -8.90 -2.15 -5.46
N PHE A 295 -9.03 -1.14 -4.59
CA PHE A 295 -9.10 0.26 -5.02
C PHE A 295 -7.82 0.70 -5.74
N PHE A 296 -6.65 0.42 -5.17
CA PHE A 296 -5.35 0.71 -5.76
C PHE A 296 -5.24 0.13 -7.17
N THR A 297 -5.63 -1.13 -7.34
CA THR A 297 -5.63 -1.80 -8.65
C THR A 297 -6.53 -1.08 -9.65
N ALA A 298 -7.75 -0.71 -9.25
CA ALA A 298 -8.70 0.00 -10.11
C ALA A 298 -8.19 1.41 -10.51
N VAL A 299 -7.57 2.15 -9.57
CA VAL A 299 -6.94 3.45 -9.87
C VAL A 299 -5.75 3.29 -10.81
N CYS A 300 -4.90 2.28 -10.59
CA CYS A 300 -3.82 1.96 -11.53
C CYS A 300 -4.35 1.67 -12.95
N PHE A 301 -5.44 0.93 -13.08
CA PHE A 301 -6.07 0.67 -14.38
C PHE A 301 -6.78 1.89 -14.98
N THR A 302 -7.19 2.86 -14.16
CA THR A 302 -7.64 4.17 -14.65
C THR A 302 -6.49 4.92 -15.32
N LEU A 303 -5.29 4.89 -14.71
CA LEU A 303 -4.09 5.63 -15.14
C LEU A 303 -3.32 4.95 -16.28
N ILE A 304 -3.41 3.62 -16.36
CA ILE A 304 -2.81 2.74 -17.37
C ILE A 304 -3.75 1.52 -17.59
N PRO A 305 -4.69 1.60 -18.55
CA PRO A 305 -5.71 0.57 -18.75
C PRO A 305 -5.12 -0.74 -19.27
N PRO A 306 -5.64 -1.92 -18.85
CA PRO A 306 -5.27 -3.21 -19.45
C PRO A 306 -5.72 -3.28 -20.93
N ARG A 307 -5.03 -4.07 -21.78
CA ARG A 307 -5.41 -4.22 -23.20
C ARG A 307 -6.80 -4.85 -23.36
N GLY A 308 -7.52 -4.44 -24.41
CA GLY A 308 -8.78 -5.07 -24.84
C GLY A 308 -10.04 -4.49 -24.21
N VAL A 309 -9.90 -3.54 -23.29
CA VAL A 309 -11.00 -2.68 -22.84
C VAL A 309 -10.98 -1.45 -23.75
N ASN A 310 -11.71 -1.49 -24.86
CA ASN A 310 -11.96 -0.29 -25.66
C ASN A 310 -12.74 0.69 -24.75
N ASN A 311 -12.30 1.95 -24.75
CA ASN A 311 -13.07 3.05 -24.17
C ASN A 311 -14.36 3.24 -24.97
#